data_AF-A0A103YBD0-F1
#
_entry.id   AF-A0A103YBD0-F1
#
_cell.length_a   1.000
_cell.length_b   1.000
_cell.length_c   1.000
_cell.angle_alpha   90.00
_cell.angle_beta   90.00
_cell.angle_gamma   90.00
#
_symmetry.space_group_name_H-M   'P 1'
#
loop_
_entity.id
_entity.type
_entity.pdbx_description
1 polymer ?
#
loop_
_entity_poly.entity_id
_entity_poly.type
_entity_poly.pdbx_seq_one_letter_code
_entity_poly.pdbx_strand_id
1 'polypeptide(L)'
;MGSEAPFQLPTVDFSDLYKQDSDSLIWDSAKTKALQALQEYGCFEATFAQISSDLQESVFDGLEQLFNLPLETKQGNTSDRDFHGYIGQIPFMPLYESMGIDAPYIPEKVDKFTSLMKSIQTYSKKLWELDEMVKMMVFEGLDLEKYLDEHLEATNYHLKVMKYRAADPSESTMGLDSHADTSILTILHQNGIQGLEIRTKDGDWLTVNVSPNSFVTRLSVGLFSLPKIGSLVKPPKEMVDEEYPLLFKPFDYGEFMDYFCMAGVKKDTYSLKAYCGVSNS
;
A
#
# COMPACT_ATOMS: atom_id res chain seq x y z
N MET A 1 6.38 17.65 -32.25
CA MET A 1 6.77 16.68 -31.21
C MET A 1 5.54 15.85 -30.94
N GLY A 2 5.56 14.55 -31.28
CA GLY A 2 4.42 13.69 -31.04
C GLY A 2 4.21 13.54 -29.54
N SER A 3 3.00 13.76 -29.05
CA SER A 3 2.66 13.42 -27.68
C SER A 3 2.76 11.90 -27.57
N GLU A 4 3.79 11.40 -26.90
CA GLU A 4 3.80 10.01 -26.47
C GLU A 4 2.53 9.77 -25.64
N ALA A 5 1.82 8.69 -25.96
CA ALA A 5 0.67 8.29 -25.17
C ALA A 5 1.16 8.13 -23.72
N PRO A 6 0.40 8.64 -22.73
CA PRO A 6 0.82 8.54 -21.35
C PRO A 6 1.02 7.06 -20.99
N PHE A 7 2.17 6.76 -20.39
CA PHE A 7 2.50 5.42 -19.95
C PHE A 7 1.40 4.87 -19.04
N GLN A 8 0.98 3.63 -19.27
CA GLN A 8 -0.02 2.95 -18.46
C GLN A 8 0.59 1.70 -17.83
N LEU A 9 0.41 1.55 -16.52
CA LEU A 9 0.82 0.36 -15.81
C LEU A 9 0.09 -0.89 -16.34
N PRO A 10 0.70 -2.08 -16.25
CA PRO A 10 -0.03 -3.31 -16.53
C PRO A 10 -1.26 -3.42 -15.62
N THR A 11 -2.42 -3.73 -16.21
CA THR A 11 -3.65 -3.96 -15.44
C THR A 11 -3.91 -5.45 -15.25
N VAL A 12 -4.07 -5.93 -14.03
CA VAL A 12 -4.40 -7.32 -13.70
C VAL A 12 -5.87 -7.39 -13.25
N ASP A 13 -6.65 -8.29 -13.85
CA ASP A 13 -8.07 -8.43 -13.55
C ASP A 13 -8.35 -9.56 -12.55
N PHE A 14 -8.90 -9.18 -11.39
CA PHE A 14 -9.25 -10.09 -10.30
C PHE A 14 -10.76 -10.39 -10.25
N SER A 15 -11.54 -9.84 -11.17
CA SER A 15 -13.01 -9.88 -11.10
C SER A 15 -13.59 -11.29 -11.19
N ASP A 16 -12.97 -12.18 -11.97
CA ASP A 16 -13.45 -13.55 -12.20
C ASP A 16 -12.72 -14.63 -11.40
N LEU A 17 -11.70 -14.26 -10.63
CA LEU A 17 -10.82 -15.20 -9.93
C LEU A 17 -11.40 -15.77 -8.62
N TYR A 18 -12.49 -15.21 -8.11
CA TYR A 18 -13.18 -15.69 -6.89
C TYR A 18 -14.13 -16.86 -7.13
N LYS A 19 -14.39 -17.21 -8.39
CA LYS A 19 -15.30 -18.30 -8.72
C LYS A 19 -14.57 -19.61 -8.38
N GLN A 20 -15.19 -20.48 -7.58
CA GLN A 20 -14.65 -21.80 -7.19
C GLN A 20 -14.31 -22.69 -8.41
N ASP A 21 -14.85 -22.35 -9.59
CA ASP A 21 -14.54 -22.96 -10.90
C ASP A 21 -13.75 -22.01 -11.82
N SER A 22 -12.95 -21.08 -11.26
CA SER A 22 -12.12 -20.22 -12.11
C SER A 22 -11.20 -21.10 -12.95
N ASP A 23 -11.27 -20.92 -14.27
CA ASP A 23 -10.47 -21.66 -15.21
C ASP A 23 -8.99 -21.45 -14.85
N SER A 24 -8.24 -22.54 -14.67
CA SER A 24 -6.79 -22.52 -14.41
C SER A 24 -6.08 -21.54 -15.34
N LEU A 25 -6.53 -21.43 -16.60
CA LEU A 25 -5.97 -20.52 -17.58
C LEU A 25 -6.14 -19.03 -17.23
N ILE A 26 -7.27 -18.65 -16.62
CA ILE A 26 -7.50 -17.25 -16.19
C ILE A 26 -6.59 -16.92 -15.01
N TRP A 27 -6.50 -17.84 -14.04
CA TRP A 27 -5.59 -17.69 -12.90
C TRP A 27 -4.12 -17.61 -13.36
N ASP A 28 -3.67 -18.55 -14.19
CA ASP A 28 -2.30 -18.60 -14.70
C ASP A 28 -1.92 -17.34 -15.50
N SER A 29 -2.86 -16.83 -16.31
CA SER A 29 -2.69 -15.57 -17.04
C SER A 29 -2.56 -14.37 -16.11
N ALA A 30 -3.45 -14.24 -15.13
CA ALA A 30 -3.42 -13.16 -14.14
C ALA A 30 -2.14 -13.21 -13.28
N LYS A 31 -1.78 -14.39 -12.78
CA LYS A 31 -0.54 -14.68 -12.04
C LYS A 31 0.69 -14.26 -12.83
N THR A 32 0.80 -14.72 -14.08
CA THR A 32 1.94 -14.38 -14.97
C THR A 32 2.05 -12.87 -15.15
N LYS A 33 0.93 -12.19 -15.40
CA LYS A 33 0.91 -10.73 -15.59
C LYS A 33 1.27 -9.97 -14.32
N ALA A 34 0.77 -10.41 -13.17
CA ALA A 34 1.09 -9.81 -11.87
C ALA A 34 2.58 -9.94 -11.56
N LEU A 35 3.17 -11.13 -11.73
CA LEU A 35 4.59 -11.37 -11.50
C LEU A 35 5.48 -10.51 -12.40
N GLN A 36 5.19 -10.48 -13.70
CA GLN A 36 5.94 -9.65 -14.65
C GLN A 36 5.86 -8.16 -14.27
N ALA A 37 4.69 -7.68 -13.89
CA ALA A 37 4.51 -6.29 -13.51
C ALA A 37 5.23 -5.94 -12.18
N LEU A 38 5.18 -6.83 -11.19
CA LEU A 38 5.92 -6.68 -9.93
C LEU A 38 7.44 -6.69 -10.15
N GLN A 39 7.95 -7.58 -11.00
CA GLN A 39 9.37 -7.65 -11.33
C GLN A 39 9.84 -6.42 -12.12
N GLU A 40 9.02 -5.91 -13.04
CA GLU A 40 9.43 -4.83 -13.92
C GLU A 40 9.19 -3.44 -13.34
N TYR A 41 8.03 -3.22 -12.74
CA TYR A 41 7.58 -1.90 -12.29
C TYR A 41 7.43 -1.80 -10.76
N GLY A 42 7.49 -2.92 -10.04
CA GLY A 42 7.20 -2.96 -8.60
C GLY A 42 5.71 -2.80 -8.26
N CYS A 43 4.84 -2.62 -9.25
CA CYS A 43 3.42 -2.38 -9.06
C CYS A 43 2.61 -2.68 -10.33
N PHE A 44 1.29 -2.73 -10.19
CA PHE A 44 0.32 -2.86 -11.29
C PHE A 44 -1.02 -2.24 -10.88
N GLU A 45 -1.87 -1.96 -11.87
CA GLU A 45 -3.27 -1.61 -11.63
C GLU A 45 -4.10 -2.88 -11.45
N ALA A 46 -4.98 -2.92 -10.45
CA ALA A 46 -5.87 -4.04 -10.22
C ALA A 46 -7.32 -3.65 -10.55
N THR A 47 -8.00 -4.41 -11.41
CA THR A 47 -9.46 -4.33 -11.52
C THR A 47 -10.09 -5.36 -10.61
N PHE A 48 -11.02 -4.92 -9.77
CA PHE A 48 -11.58 -5.76 -8.73
C PHE A 48 -13.08 -5.53 -8.51
N ALA A 49 -13.91 -6.26 -9.25
CA ALA A 49 -15.36 -6.08 -9.26
C ALA A 49 -16.08 -6.41 -7.93
N GLN A 50 -15.40 -7.03 -6.96
CA GLN A 50 -16.00 -7.38 -5.67
C GLN A 50 -16.24 -6.17 -4.76
N ILE A 51 -15.68 -5.01 -5.11
CA ILE A 51 -15.93 -3.75 -4.43
C ILE A 51 -16.89 -2.94 -5.31
N SER A 52 -18.17 -2.92 -4.94
CA SER A 52 -19.19 -2.15 -5.67
C SER A 52 -18.91 -0.65 -5.64
N SER A 53 -19.39 0.07 -6.67
CA SER A 53 -19.36 1.54 -6.72
C SER A 53 -19.97 2.15 -5.47
N ASP A 54 -21.11 1.64 -5.02
CA ASP A 54 -21.84 2.16 -3.84
C ASP A 54 -21.00 2.03 -2.56
N LEU A 55 -20.24 0.95 -2.42
CA LEU A 55 -19.34 0.76 -1.28
C LEU A 55 -18.14 1.73 -1.38
N GLN A 56 -17.58 1.93 -2.57
CA GLN A 56 -16.51 2.89 -2.79
C GLN A 56 -16.96 4.32 -2.45
N GLU A 57 -18.11 4.74 -2.99
CA GLU A 57 -18.72 6.04 -2.72
C GLU A 57 -19.01 6.23 -1.22
N SER A 58 -19.65 5.24 -0.59
CA SER A 58 -19.92 5.28 0.85
C SER A 58 -18.65 5.44 1.70
N VAL A 59 -17.54 4.79 1.31
CA VAL A 59 -16.26 4.98 1.99
C VAL A 59 -15.73 6.39 1.76
N PHE A 60 -15.60 6.84 0.51
CA PHE A 60 -15.01 8.16 0.23
C PHE A 60 -15.83 9.34 0.76
N ASP A 61 -17.16 9.26 0.73
CA ASP A 61 -18.04 10.26 1.34
C ASP A 61 -17.85 10.33 2.86
N GLY A 62 -17.73 9.17 3.49
CA GLY A 62 -17.49 9.12 4.93
C GLY A 62 -16.07 9.57 5.29
N LEU A 63 -15.07 9.35 4.43
CA LEU A 63 -13.72 9.93 4.60
C LEU A 63 -13.74 11.45 4.47
N GLU A 64 -14.50 12.01 3.53
CA GLU A 64 -14.67 13.46 3.43
C GLU A 64 -15.24 14.03 4.73
N GLN A 65 -16.29 13.40 5.28
CA GLN A 65 -16.86 13.78 6.57
C GLN A 65 -15.85 13.65 7.72
N LEU A 66 -15.10 12.55 7.77
CA LEU A 66 -14.07 12.30 8.78
C LEU A 66 -12.99 13.40 8.77
N PHE A 67 -12.47 13.77 7.60
CA PHE A 67 -11.42 14.78 7.51
C PHE A 67 -11.92 16.22 7.65
N ASN A 68 -13.23 16.45 7.58
CA ASN A 68 -13.87 17.73 7.86
C ASN A 68 -14.21 17.94 9.34
N LEU A 69 -13.97 16.93 10.20
CA LEU A 69 -14.08 17.09 11.65
C LEU A 69 -13.09 18.14 12.20
N PRO A 70 -13.41 18.75 13.36
CA PRO A 70 -12.49 19.65 14.05
C PRO A 70 -11.12 19.01 14.29
N LEU A 71 -10.06 19.81 14.20
CA LEU A 71 -8.68 19.34 14.33
C LEU A 71 -8.46 18.58 15.65
N GLU A 72 -9.02 19.07 16.75
CA GLU A 72 -8.91 18.45 18.08
C GLU A 72 -9.53 17.05 18.10
N THR A 73 -10.64 16.85 17.38
CA THR A 73 -11.26 15.52 17.23
C THR A 73 -10.35 14.58 16.45
N LYS A 74 -9.76 15.07 15.36
CA LYS A 74 -8.83 14.30 14.52
C LYS A 74 -7.57 13.91 15.30
N GLN A 75 -6.98 14.85 16.04
CA GLN A 75 -5.80 14.63 16.90
C GLN A 75 -6.07 13.65 18.06
N GLY A 76 -7.33 13.42 18.41
CA GLY A 76 -7.72 12.37 19.35
C GLY A 76 -7.47 10.94 18.85
N ASN A 77 -7.24 10.74 17.54
CA ASN A 77 -6.77 9.47 17.00
C ASN A 77 -5.28 9.30 17.28
N THR A 78 -4.95 8.62 18.37
CA THR A 78 -3.57 8.43 18.83
C THR A 78 -3.17 6.96 18.73
N SER A 79 -1.87 6.71 18.60
CA SER A 79 -1.30 5.36 18.61
C SER A 79 0.12 5.43 19.18
N ASP A 80 0.52 4.38 19.90
CA ASP A 80 1.90 4.20 20.36
C ASP A 80 2.81 3.68 19.23
N ARG A 81 2.23 3.34 18.07
CA ARG A 81 2.95 2.94 16.86
C ARG A 81 3.11 4.11 15.92
N ASP A 82 4.34 4.31 15.45
CA ASP A 82 4.63 5.31 14.44
C ASP A 82 3.74 5.14 13.22
N PHE A 83 3.27 6.26 12.69
CA PHE A 83 2.43 6.35 11.50
C PHE A 83 1.00 5.79 11.59
N HIS A 84 0.56 5.28 12.76
CA HIS A 84 -0.75 4.67 12.94
C HIS A 84 -1.82 5.62 13.51
N GLY A 85 -1.44 6.73 14.14
CA GLY A 85 -2.36 7.75 14.63
C GLY A 85 -2.79 8.75 13.56
N TYR A 86 -3.36 9.89 13.99
CA TYR A 86 -3.50 11.06 13.16
C TYR A 86 -2.13 11.69 12.88
N ILE A 87 -1.88 11.96 11.60
CA ILE A 87 -0.70 12.69 11.15
C ILE A 87 -1.20 13.83 10.29
N GLY A 88 -0.80 15.05 10.60
CA GLY A 88 -1.16 16.24 9.85
C GLY A 88 -0.55 17.48 10.50
N GLN A 89 -0.78 18.65 9.90
CA GLN A 89 -0.21 19.92 10.38
C GLN A 89 1.33 19.92 10.44
N ILE A 90 1.97 19.15 9.56
CA ILE A 90 3.43 19.09 9.44
C ILE A 90 3.88 20.28 8.57
N PRO A 91 4.69 21.23 9.08
CA PRO A 91 5.03 22.44 8.35
C PRO A 91 5.68 22.22 6.98
N PHE A 92 6.49 21.16 6.84
CA PHE A 92 7.15 20.80 5.58
C PHE A 92 6.31 19.89 4.67
N MET A 93 5.12 19.47 5.12
CA MET A 93 4.18 18.64 4.36
C MET A 93 2.74 19.17 4.57
N PRO A 94 2.46 20.42 4.17
CA PRO A 94 1.27 21.14 4.59
C PRO A 94 -0.01 20.70 3.87
N LEU A 95 0.13 19.91 2.80
CA LEU A 95 -0.99 19.40 2.01
C LEU A 95 -1.59 18.12 2.57
N TYR A 96 -0.82 17.38 3.38
CA TYR A 96 -1.12 16.01 3.80
C TYR A 96 -1.74 15.95 5.19
N GLU A 97 -2.77 15.13 5.31
CA GLU A 97 -3.14 14.52 6.59
C GLU A 97 -3.58 13.06 6.41
N SER A 98 -3.46 12.26 7.47
CA SER A 98 -3.83 10.84 7.46
C SER A 98 -4.27 10.36 8.83
N MET A 99 -4.97 9.24 8.85
CA MET A 99 -5.31 8.48 10.06
C MET A 99 -5.10 6.99 9.80
N GLY A 100 -4.46 6.31 10.73
CA GLY A 100 -4.37 4.85 10.71
C GLY A 100 -5.49 4.18 11.51
N ILE A 101 -5.84 2.98 11.08
CA ILE A 101 -6.80 2.07 11.70
C ILE A 101 -6.18 0.68 11.69
N ASP A 102 -5.89 0.15 12.88
CA ASP A 102 -5.24 -1.15 13.03
C ASP A 102 -6.23 -2.30 12.93
N ALA A 103 -5.91 -3.29 12.08
CA ALA A 103 -6.73 -4.47 11.82
C ALA A 103 -8.23 -4.13 11.63
N PRO A 104 -8.58 -3.27 10.66
CA PRO A 104 -9.93 -2.72 10.48
C PRO A 104 -11.00 -3.76 10.13
N TYR A 105 -10.60 -4.98 9.75
CA TYR A 105 -11.50 -6.08 9.46
C TYR A 105 -12.03 -6.75 10.73
N ILE A 106 -11.40 -6.52 11.89
CA ILE A 106 -11.79 -7.04 13.21
C ILE A 106 -12.87 -6.12 13.80
N PRO A 107 -14.14 -6.60 13.96
CA PRO A 107 -15.24 -5.77 14.43
C PRO A 107 -14.98 -5.05 15.76
N GLU A 108 -14.29 -5.72 16.69
CA GLU A 108 -14.05 -5.22 18.05
C GLU A 108 -13.07 -4.05 18.12
N LYS A 109 -12.32 -3.77 17.04
CA LYS A 109 -11.32 -2.69 16.98
C LYS A 109 -11.86 -1.39 16.39
N VAL A 110 -13.15 -1.33 16.09
CA VAL A 110 -13.76 -0.38 15.16
C VAL A 110 -14.95 0.32 15.84
N ASP A 111 -14.68 1.19 16.83
CA ASP A 111 -15.72 1.61 17.80
C ASP A 111 -15.99 3.13 17.91
N LYS A 112 -15.67 3.95 16.89
CA LYS A 112 -15.89 5.43 16.98
C LYS A 112 -16.63 6.16 15.85
N PHE A 113 -17.09 5.48 14.79
CA PHE A 113 -17.86 6.14 13.70
C PHE A 113 -18.85 5.16 13.04
N THR A 114 -19.99 4.89 13.68
CA THR A 114 -20.80 3.67 13.45
C THR A 114 -21.22 3.34 12.00
N SER A 115 -21.38 4.32 11.10
CA SER A 115 -21.69 4.06 9.68
C SER A 115 -20.43 3.94 8.81
N LEU A 116 -19.55 4.94 8.83
CA LEU A 116 -18.26 4.92 8.11
C LEU A 116 -17.45 3.68 8.47
N MET A 117 -17.42 3.32 9.76
CA MET A 117 -16.71 2.16 10.24
C MET A 117 -17.20 0.84 9.64
N LYS A 118 -18.52 0.69 9.43
CA LYS A 118 -19.07 -0.51 8.78
C LYS A 118 -18.66 -0.59 7.31
N SER A 119 -18.70 0.54 6.59
CA SER A 119 -18.25 0.62 5.21
C SER A 119 -16.74 0.33 5.12
N ILE A 120 -15.92 0.97 5.95
CA ILE A 120 -14.47 0.72 6.05
C ILE A 120 -14.17 -0.74 6.38
N GLN A 121 -14.91 -1.36 7.30
CA GLN A 121 -14.70 -2.76 7.66
C GLN A 121 -14.99 -3.68 6.48
N THR A 122 -16.12 -3.50 5.81
CA THR A 122 -16.50 -4.30 4.63
C THR A 122 -15.49 -4.09 3.50
N TYR A 123 -15.11 -2.84 3.28
CA TYR A 123 -14.15 -2.44 2.26
C TYR A 123 -12.75 -3.00 2.52
N SER A 124 -12.24 -2.88 3.75
CA SER A 124 -10.93 -3.41 4.15
C SER A 124 -10.87 -4.93 4.10
N LYS A 125 -11.96 -5.63 4.41
CA LYS A 125 -12.06 -7.08 4.19
C LYS A 125 -11.87 -7.43 2.71
N LYS A 126 -12.50 -6.69 1.79
CA LYS A 126 -12.31 -6.90 0.34
C LYS A 126 -10.89 -6.64 -0.11
N LEU A 127 -10.26 -5.59 0.38
CA LEU A 127 -8.85 -5.33 0.11
C LEU A 127 -7.93 -6.44 0.66
N TRP A 128 -8.23 -6.97 1.84
CA TRP A 128 -7.49 -8.09 2.42
C TRP A 128 -7.62 -9.35 1.55
N GLU A 129 -8.82 -9.69 1.09
CA GLU A 129 -9.02 -10.84 0.19
C GLU A 129 -8.21 -10.67 -1.11
N LEU A 130 -8.12 -9.45 -1.66
CA LEU A 130 -7.29 -9.15 -2.83
C LEU A 130 -5.78 -9.30 -2.54
N ASP A 131 -5.33 -8.81 -1.38
CA ASP A 131 -3.94 -8.94 -0.94
C ASP A 131 -3.51 -10.41 -0.83
N GLU A 132 -4.35 -11.26 -0.24
CA GLU A 132 -4.05 -12.70 -0.13
C GLU A 132 -3.95 -13.37 -1.50
N MET A 133 -4.80 -13.00 -2.46
CA MET A 133 -4.70 -13.53 -3.82
C MET A 133 -3.40 -13.13 -4.51
N VAL A 134 -2.97 -11.87 -4.35
CA VAL A 134 -1.68 -11.42 -4.92
C VAL A 134 -0.54 -12.21 -4.28
N LYS A 135 -0.56 -12.44 -2.96
CA LYS A 135 0.44 -13.27 -2.28
C LYS A 135 0.40 -14.72 -2.78
N MET A 136 -0.77 -15.33 -2.93
CA MET A 136 -0.90 -16.66 -3.51
C MET A 136 -0.25 -16.74 -4.89
N MET A 137 -0.54 -15.79 -5.78
CA MET A 137 0.07 -15.71 -7.11
C MET A 137 1.59 -15.56 -7.05
N VAL A 138 2.12 -14.76 -6.13
CA VAL A 138 3.56 -14.57 -5.95
C VAL A 138 4.22 -15.85 -5.45
N PHE A 139 3.63 -16.52 -4.45
CA PHE A 139 4.20 -17.73 -3.88
C PHE A 139 4.13 -18.90 -4.87
N GLU A 140 3.03 -19.06 -5.59
CA GLU A 140 2.89 -20.07 -6.65
C GLU A 140 3.82 -19.79 -7.83
N GLY A 141 3.94 -18.52 -8.23
CA GLY A 141 4.82 -18.11 -9.33
C GLY A 141 6.32 -18.29 -9.06
N LEU A 142 6.70 -18.47 -7.81
CA LEU A 142 8.07 -18.68 -7.36
C LEU A 142 8.31 -20.11 -6.86
N ASP A 143 7.33 -21.00 -6.97
CA ASP A 143 7.36 -22.37 -6.43
C ASP A 143 7.64 -22.42 -4.90
N LEU A 144 7.03 -21.47 -4.15
CA LEU A 144 7.22 -21.25 -2.71
C LEU A 144 5.98 -21.52 -1.86
N GLU A 145 4.95 -22.18 -2.39
CA GLU A 145 3.64 -22.36 -1.74
C GLU A 145 3.73 -22.98 -0.35
N LYS A 146 4.75 -23.81 -0.09
CA LYS A 146 5.02 -24.40 1.23
C LYS A 146 5.27 -23.37 2.34
N TYR A 147 5.58 -22.13 2.01
CA TYR A 147 5.80 -21.03 2.94
C TYR A 147 4.59 -20.10 3.07
N LEU A 148 3.54 -20.29 2.26
CA LEU A 148 2.42 -19.36 2.18
C LEU A 148 1.68 -19.25 3.52
N ASP A 149 1.33 -20.37 4.14
CA ASP A 149 0.59 -20.38 5.41
C ASP A 149 1.39 -19.66 6.52
N GLU A 150 2.69 -19.98 6.66
CA GLU A 150 3.58 -19.30 7.61
C GLU A 150 3.66 -17.79 7.34
N HIS A 151 3.72 -17.40 6.06
CA HIS A 151 3.79 -16.00 5.66
C HIS A 151 2.50 -15.23 5.97
N LEU A 152 1.34 -15.82 5.69
CA LEU A 152 0.04 -15.24 6.01
C LEU A 152 -0.14 -15.13 7.54
N GLU A 153 0.25 -16.15 8.29
CA GLU A 153 0.25 -16.12 9.76
C GLU A 153 1.22 -15.09 10.33
N ALA A 154 2.34 -14.82 9.67
CA ALA A 154 3.31 -13.79 10.05
C ALA A 154 2.93 -12.38 9.58
N THR A 155 1.83 -12.21 8.84
CA THR A 155 1.37 -10.92 8.33
C THR A 155 0.39 -10.25 9.31
N ASN A 156 0.50 -8.93 9.44
CA ASN A 156 -0.46 -8.05 10.07
C ASN A 156 -0.91 -6.98 9.07
N TYR A 157 -2.08 -6.37 9.29
CA TYR A 157 -2.60 -5.36 8.36
C TYR A 157 -2.85 -4.03 9.05
N HIS A 158 -2.45 -2.97 8.36
CA HIS A 158 -2.71 -1.59 8.74
C HIS A 158 -3.47 -0.89 7.63
N LEU A 159 -4.58 -0.25 7.97
CA LEU A 159 -5.31 0.59 7.01
C LEU A 159 -5.04 2.03 7.34
N LYS A 160 -4.54 2.77 6.35
CA LYS A 160 -4.40 4.21 6.43
C LYS A 160 -5.43 4.85 5.51
N VAL A 161 -6.00 5.95 5.96
CA VAL A 161 -6.79 6.86 5.12
C VAL A 161 -6.04 8.18 5.03
N MET A 162 -5.99 8.79 3.86
CA MET A 162 -5.19 9.99 3.59
C MET A 162 -6.01 11.02 2.83
N LYS A 163 -5.70 12.29 3.10
CA LYS A 163 -6.25 13.45 2.42
C LYS A 163 -5.13 14.38 1.99
N TYR A 164 -5.25 14.87 0.76
CA TYR A 164 -4.35 15.85 0.18
C TYR A 164 -5.19 17.04 -0.29
N ARG A 165 -5.03 18.20 0.34
CA ARG A 165 -5.67 19.43 -0.13
C ARG A 165 -4.94 19.98 -1.35
N ALA A 166 -5.64 20.82 -2.11
CA ALA A 166 -5.00 21.60 -3.16
C ALA A 166 -3.92 22.51 -2.56
N ALA A 167 -2.82 22.66 -3.30
CA ALA A 167 -1.76 23.61 -2.99
C ALA A 167 -2.22 25.04 -3.33
N ASP A 168 -1.92 25.99 -2.44
CA ASP A 168 -2.03 27.40 -2.80
C ASP A 168 -0.93 27.78 -3.80
N PRO A 169 -1.09 28.87 -4.59
CA PRO A 169 -0.10 29.26 -5.61
C PRO A 169 1.33 29.49 -5.09
N SER A 170 1.49 29.74 -3.78
CA SER A 170 2.80 29.91 -3.13
C SER A 170 3.40 28.63 -2.57
N GLU A 171 2.64 27.53 -2.54
CA GLU A 171 3.05 26.26 -1.96
C GLU A 171 3.60 25.31 -3.02
N SER A 172 4.46 24.38 -2.59
CA SER A 172 4.82 23.24 -3.41
C SER A 172 3.59 22.36 -3.63
N THR A 173 3.46 21.78 -4.83
CA THR A 173 2.41 20.79 -5.15
C THR A 173 2.74 19.40 -4.58
N MET A 174 3.92 19.22 -3.97
CA MET A 174 4.34 17.97 -3.35
C MET A 174 3.45 17.64 -2.14
N GLY A 175 2.59 16.64 -2.30
CA GLY A 175 1.69 16.19 -1.24
C GLY A 175 2.40 15.38 -0.15
N LEU A 176 3.25 14.44 -0.56
CA LEU A 176 4.01 13.55 0.30
C LEU A 176 5.36 13.30 -0.36
N ASP A 177 6.45 13.35 0.43
CA ASP A 177 7.80 13.14 -0.10
C ASP A 177 7.94 11.78 -0.81
N SER A 178 8.79 11.72 -1.83
CA SER A 178 9.22 10.45 -2.44
C SER A 178 9.71 9.46 -1.38
N HIS A 179 9.17 8.25 -1.39
CA HIS A 179 9.55 7.17 -0.48
C HIS A 179 9.30 5.81 -1.14
N ALA A 180 9.78 4.76 -0.48
CA ALA A 180 9.34 3.39 -0.72
C ALA A 180 8.64 2.90 0.55
N ASP A 181 7.59 2.09 0.37
CA ASP A 181 6.90 1.47 1.49
C ASP A 181 7.80 0.43 2.16
N THR A 182 7.67 0.29 3.47
CA THR A 182 8.35 -0.75 4.27
C THR A 182 7.47 -2.01 4.46
N SER A 183 6.29 -2.03 3.83
CA SER A 183 5.35 -3.14 3.83
C SER A 183 5.78 -4.27 2.89
N ILE A 184 5.17 -5.45 3.07
CA ILE A 184 5.24 -6.58 2.12
C ILE A 184 4.51 -6.22 0.83
N LEU A 185 3.29 -5.69 0.95
CA LEU A 185 2.42 -5.28 -0.14
C LEU A 185 1.56 -4.10 0.32
N THR A 186 1.27 -3.18 -0.60
CA THR A 186 0.34 -2.07 -0.39
C THR A 186 -0.71 -2.07 -1.48
N ILE A 187 -1.98 -2.04 -1.08
CA ILE A 187 -3.09 -1.76 -2.00
C ILE A 187 -3.53 -0.31 -1.78
N LEU A 188 -3.36 0.53 -2.80
CA LEU A 188 -3.73 1.94 -2.77
C LEU A 188 -4.94 2.19 -3.68
N HIS A 189 -6.01 2.75 -3.12
CA HIS A 189 -7.16 3.23 -3.90
C HIS A 189 -7.34 4.74 -3.70
N GLN A 190 -7.55 5.48 -4.79
CA GLN A 190 -7.71 6.93 -4.80
C GLN A 190 -9.00 7.34 -5.51
N ASN A 191 -9.60 8.46 -5.09
CA ASN A 191 -10.91 8.93 -5.54
C ASN A 191 -10.90 9.63 -6.92
N GLY A 192 -10.06 9.21 -7.86
CA GLY A 192 -10.05 9.73 -9.23
C GLY A 192 -9.39 11.10 -9.43
N ILE A 193 -8.73 11.65 -8.39
CA ILE A 193 -7.89 12.84 -8.53
C ILE A 193 -6.43 12.45 -8.70
N GLN A 194 -5.82 12.94 -9.79
CA GLN A 194 -4.43 12.70 -10.16
C GLN A 194 -3.44 13.20 -9.10
N GLY A 195 -2.26 12.59 -9.05
CA GLY A 195 -1.16 13.02 -8.17
C GLY A 195 -0.24 11.91 -7.68
N LEU A 196 -0.57 10.64 -7.96
CA LEU A 196 0.36 9.54 -7.72
C LEU A 196 1.41 9.49 -8.84
N GLU A 197 2.67 9.46 -8.45
CA GLU A 197 3.80 9.24 -9.34
C GLU A 197 4.61 8.06 -8.85
N ILE A 198 5.11 7.25 -9.78
CA ILE A 198 6.01 6.12 -9.50
C ILE A 198 7.37 6.40 -10.13
N ARG A 199 8.44 5.96 -9.47
CA ARG A 199 9.80 6.09 -9.99
C ARG A 199 10.23 4.78 -10.64
N THR A 200 10.63 4.82 -11.90
CA THR A 200 11.12 3.66 -12.65
C THR A 200 12.53 3.24 -12.19
N LYS A 201 12.95 2.04 -12.60
CA LYS A 201 14.32 1.53 -12.39
C LYS A 201 15.38 2.47 -12.96
N ASP A 202 15.07 3.13 -14.08
CA ASP A 202 15.96 4.09 -14.75
C ASP A 202 15.97 5.47 -14.06
N GLY A 203 15.11 5.65 -13.05
CA GLY A 203 15.05 6.85 -12.20
C GLY A 203 14.06 7.91 -12.65
N ASP A 204 13.34 7.67 -13.75
CA ASP A 204 12.29 8.56 -14.27
C ASP A 204 11.01 8.48 -13.45
N TRP A 205 10.21 9.54 -13.50
CA TRP A 205 8.91 9.62 -12.83
C TRP A 205 7.76 9.44 -13.81
N LEU A 206 6.85 8.53 -13.49
CA LEU A 206 5.66 8.25 -14.27
C LEU A 206 4.41 8.61 -13.47
N THR A 207 3.56 9.47 -14.03
CA THR A 207 2.24 9.75 -13.47
C THR A 207 1.32 8.57 -13.70
N VAL A 208 0.74 8.04 -12.62
CA VAL A 208 -0.27 6.98 -12.72
C VAL A 208 -1.61 7.62 -13.05
N ASN A 209 -2.20 7.26 -14.18
CA ASN A 209 -3.47 7.80 -14.61
C ASN A 209 -4.63 7.17 -13.87
N VAL A 210 -5.49 8.00 -13.27
CA VAL A 210 -6.79 7.55 -12.79
C VAL A 210 -7.94 8.13 -13.59
N SER A 211 -8.99 7.31 -13.69
CA SER A 211 -10.27 7.75 -14.24
C SER A 211 -10.79 8.94 -13.42
N PRO A 212 -11.14 10.07 -14.07
CA PRO A 212 -11.65 11.24 -13.39
C PRO A 212 -12.92 10.94 -12.57
N ASN A 213 -13.05 11.60 -11.42
CA ASN A 213 -14.24 11.57 -10.59
C ASN A 213 -14.61 12.99 -10.12
N SER A 214 -15.78 13.19 -9.50
CA SER A 214 -16.33 14.51 -9.14
C SER A 214 -15.74 15.15 -7.89
N PHE A 215 -14.79 14.49 -7.22
CA PHE A 215 -14.19 14.98 -5.98
C PHE A 215 -13.29 16.20 -6.20
N VAL A 216 -13.24 17.09 -5.21
CA VAL A 216 -12.41 18.31 -5.22
C VAL A 216 -11.10 18.11 -4.44
N THR A 217 -11.11 17.25 -3.42
CA THR A 217 -9.94 16.92 -2.60
C THR A 217 -9.50 15.49 -2.87
N ARG A 218 -8.19 15.26 -2.98
CA ARG A 218 -7.68 13.92 -3.22
C ARG A 218 -7.73 13.12 -1.92
N LEU A 219 -8.49 12.05 -1.93
CA LEU A 219 -8.61 11.09 -0.85
C LEU A 219 -8.03 9.76 -1.32
N SER A 220 -7.34 9.07 -0.41
CA SER A 220 -6.87 7.72 -0.67
C SER A 220 -7.04 6.82 0.54
N VAL A 221 -7.17 5.53 0.25
CA VAL A 221 -7.16 4.43 1.23
C VAL A 221 -6.01 3.51 0.87
N GLY A 222 -5.16 3.23 1.85
CA GLY A 222 -4.04 2.31 1.72
C GLY A 222 -4.22 1.15 2.69
N LEU A 223 -4.27 -0.08 2.19
CA LEU A 223 -4.11 -1.28 3.01
C LEU A 223 -2.66 -1.75 2.90
N PHE A 224 -1.98 -1.81 4.03
CA PHE A 224 -0.58 -2.19 4.14
C PHE A 224 -0.48 -3.57 4.81
N SER A 225 0.13 -4.52 4.10
CA SER A 225 0.55 -5.81 4.63
C SER A 225 1.92 -5.68 5.28
N LEU A 226 2.00 -5.87 6.58
CA LEU A 226 3.21 -5.68 7.37
C LEU A 226 3.64 -7.02 7.99
N PRO A 227 4.94 -7.33 8.09
CA PRO A 227 5.38 -8.39 8.99
C PRO A 227 4.93 -8.07 10.42
N LYS A 228 4.57 -9.10 11.20
CA LYS A 228 4.32 -8.92 12.63
C LYS A 228 5.60 -8.46 13.32
N ILE A 229 5.46 -7.60 14.33
CA ILE A 229 6.59 -7.19 15.18
C ILE A 229 7.15 -8.45 15.88
N GLY A 230 8.48 -8.61 15.88
CA GLY A 230 9.14 -9.83 16.35
C GLY A 230 9.30 -10.92 15.28
N SER A 231 8.79 -10.71 14.06
CA SER A 231 9.00 -11.65 12.96
C SER A 231 10.38 -11.46 12.34
N LEU A 232 11.07 -12.59 12.18
CA LEU A 232 12.33 -12.66 11.44
C LEU A 232 12.06 -12.66 9.93
N VAL A 233 12.44 -11.58 9.26
CA VAL A 233 12.40 -11.46 7.79
C VAL A 233 13.68 -12.06 7.21
N LYS A 234 13.52 -13.00 6.27
CA LYS A 234 14.64 -13.67 5.57
C LYS A 234 14.16 -14.18 4.21
N PRO A 235 15.05 -14.28 3.21
CA PRO A 235 14.68 -14.94 1.96
C PRO A 235 14.47 -16.45 2.18
N PRO A 236 13.57 -17.08 1.41
CA PRO A 236 13.49 -18.53 1.29
C PRO A 236 14.85 -19.12 0.89
N LYS A 237 15.18 -20.32 1.38
CA LYS A 237 16.50 -20.92 1.15
C LYS A 237 16.73 -21.28 -0.31
N GLU A 238 15.66 -21.59 -1.02
CA GLU A 238 15.59 -21.95 -2.43
C GLU A 238 15.93 -20.77 -3.33
N MET A 239 15.79 -19.55 -2.82
CA MET A 239 16.06 -18.30 -3.56
C MET A 239 17.49 -17.78 -3.32
N VAL A 240 18.34 -18.56 -2.64
CA VAL A 240 19.72 -18.19 -2.31
C VAL A 240 20.66 -19.29 -2.75
N ASP A 241 21.43 -19.03 -3.80
CA ASP A 241 22.38 -19.96 -4.38
C ASP A 241 23.64 -19.23 -4.91
N GLU A 242 24.46 -19.91 -5.71
CA GLU A 242 25.68 -19.34 -6.29
C GLU A 242 25.39 -18.26 -7.36
N GLU A 243 24.25 -18.33 -8.04
CA GLU A 243 23.81 -17.37 -9.05
C GLU A 243 23.13 -16.16 -8.39
N TYR A 244 22.35 -16.40 -7.34
CA TYR A 244 21.61 -15.40 -6.57
C TYR A 244 22.07 -15.41 -5.10
N PRO A 245 23.21 -14.79 -4.77
CA PRO A 245 23.74 -14.80 -3.41
C PRO A 245 22.88 -13.95 -2.45
N LEU A 246 22.99 -14.25 -1.15
CA LEU A 246 22.30 -13.52 -0.10
C LEU A 246 22.66 -12.03 -0.11
N LEU A 247 21.71 -11.16 -0.48
CA LEU A 247 21.93 -9.71 -0.55
C LEU A 247 21.69 -8.99 0.79
N PHE A 248 20.76 -9.48 1.60
CA PHE A 248 20.39 -8.90 2.88
C PHE A 248 20.48 -9.95 3.98
N LYS A 249 21.06 -9.58 5.12
CA LYS A 249 21.06 -10.46 6.30
C LYS A 249 19.64 -10.58 6.85
N PRO A 250 19.24 -11.77 7.35
CA PRO A 250 18.01 -11.91 8.12
C PRO A 250 17.92 -10.87 9.24
N PHE A 251 16.73 -10.30 9.44
CA PHE A 251 16.52 -9.24 10.43
C PHE A 251 15.15 -9.31 11.11
N ASP A 252 15.06 -8.76 12.32
CA ASP A 252 13.79 -8.53 12.98
C ASP A 252 13.09 -7.29 12.41
N TYR A 253 11.84 -7.43 12.00
CA TYR A 253 11.08 -6.33 11.39
C TYR A 253 10.85 -5.17 12.38
N GLY A 254 10.64 -5.46 13.66
CA GLY A 254 10.48 -4.43 14.70
C GLY A 254 11.75 -3.59 14.87
N GLU A 255 12.91 -4.25 14.98
CA GLU A 255 14.20 -3.55 15.09
C GLU A 255 14.49 -2.69 13.85
N PHE A 256 14.14 -3.18 12.65
CA PHE A 256 14.27 -2.40 11.42
C PHE A 256 13.34 -1.17 11.44
N MET A 257 12.10 -1.30 11.91
CA MET A 257 11.17 -0.18 12.00
C MET A 257 11.63 0.86 13.03
N ASP A 258 12.15 0.43 14.18
CA ASP A 258 12.74 1.34 15.17
C ASP A 258 13.91 2.12 14.57
N TYR A 259 14.81 1.43 13.85
CA TYR A 259 15.89 2.08 13.11
C TYR A 259 15.36 3.08 12.08
N PHE A 260 14.37 2.67 11.27
CA PHE A 260 13.75 3.50 10.24
C PHE A 260 13.13 4.78 10.80
N CYS A 261 12.49 4.71 11.97
CA CYS A 261 11.85 5.86 12.62
C CYS A 261 12.83 6.76 13.40
N MET A 262 13.82 6.17 14.09
CA MET A 262 14.82 6.92 14.87
C MET A 262 15.83 7.65 13.98
N ALA A 263 16.10 7.08 12.82
CA ALA A 263 16.96 7.68 11.85
C ALA A 263 16.26 8.89 11.23
N GLY A 264 16.50 10.09 11.76
CA GLY A 264 16.44 11.35 10.99
C GLY A 264 17.43 11.38 9.79
N VAL A 265 17.95 10.21 9.41
CA VAL A 265 18.81 9.94 8.28
C VAL A 265 17.91 10.04 7.06
N LYS A 266 18.40 10.78 6.06
CA LYS A 266 17.82 10.90 4.72
C LYS A 266 17.01 9.65 4.40
N LYS A 267 15.71 9.83 4.17
CA LYS A 267 14.77 8.85 3.58
C LYS A 267 15.26 8.48 2.18
N ASP A 268 16.46 7.94 2.07
CA ASP A 268 16.90 7.32 0.85
C ASP A 268 16.09 6.04 0.69
N THR A 269 15.97 5.63 -0.56
CA THR A 269 15.19 4.47 -0.99
C THR A 269 15.82 3.13 -0.53
N TYR A 270 16.81 3.17 0.38
CA TYR A 270 17.72 2.09 0.74
C TYR A 270 17.99 1.98 2.25
N SER A 271 17.06 2.46 3.10
CA SER A 271 17.14 2.31 4.56
C SER A 271 17.46 0.88 5.01
N LEU A 272 16.91 -0.13 4.31
CA LEU A 272 17.20 -1.54 4.57
C LEU A 272 18.63 -1.94 4.21
N LYS A 273 19.21 -1.42 3.12
CA LYS A 273 20.64 -1.65 2.80
C LYS A 273 21.53 -1.08 3.90
N ALA A 274 21.25 0.15 4.32
CA ALA A 274 22.00 0.79 5.40
C ALA A 274 21.89 -0.02 6.71
N TYR A 275 20.67 -0.46 7.06
CA TYR A 275 20.42 -1.30 8.23
C TYR A 275 21.17 -2.64 8.17
N CYS A 276 21.14 -3.32 7.02
CA CYS A 276 21.85 -4.58 6.82
C CYS A 276 23.38 -4.42 6.60
N GLY A 277 23.90 -3.18 6.52
CA GLY A 277 25.30 -2.90 6.27
C GLY A 277 25.76 -3.21 4.84
N VAL A 278 24.85 -3.15 3.87
CA VAL A 278 25.12 -3.35 2.44
C VAL A 278 25.58 -2.02 1.83
N SER A 279 26.79 -1.99 1.26
CA SER A 279 27.32 -0.80 0.58
C SER A 279 26.56 -0.53 -0.73
N ASN A 280 26.29 0.74 -1.05
CA ASN A 280 25.82 1.12 -2.38
C ASN A 280 26.96 0.92 -3.39
N SER A 281 26.87 -0.13 -4.20
CA SER A 281 27.69 -0.34 -5.40
C SER A 281 27.20 0.52 -6.55
#